data_AF-A0AAV9XIT8-F1
#
_entry.id   AF-A0AAV9XIT8-F1
#
_cell.length_a   1.000
_cell.length_b   1.000
_cell.length_c   1.000
_cell.angle_alpha   90.00
_cell.angle_beta   90.00
_cell.angle_gamma   90.00
#
_symmetry.space_group_name_H-M   'P 1'
#
loop_
_entity.id
_entity.type
_entity.pdbx_description
1 polymer ?
#
loop_
_entity_poly.entity_id
_entity_poly.type
_entity_poly.pdbx_seq_one_letter_code
_entity_poly.pdbx_strand_id
1 'polypeptide(L)'
;MKTAAVLAFSASLFAQGAYSWGAMGHATVAYIASNYMNGAAKTFVSHILDGATPASVASWADTYRYTAAGRFSAGFHYIDAHDTVPHSCNIDLERDCGAEGCVVYAIANYTERVQMTNLTAIERTDALKFIIHFLGDITQPLHTENLDVGGNDITVQWGEGSKSKTNLHAIWDRQIPETLAGGSTDAVAEKFAKAIVKDIESGIYKDQKDSWVSCDSITKGAACPKVWAADANSFVCTVVLPNGVDAVQGTDLSTEYYEKAAPIARQQLAKGGYRLGMWLNSIAAAVNSR
;
A
#
# COMPACT_ATOMS: atom_id res chain seq x y z
N MET A 1 -59.13 -6.53 16.03
CA MET A 1 -58.17 -6.19 14.95
C MET A 1 -56.78 -6.17 15.55
N LYS A 2 -55.91 -7.12 15.19
CA LYS A 2 -54.53 -7.19 15.68
C LYS A 2 -53.62 -6.49 14.66
N THR A 3 -53.02 -5.37 15.03
CA THR A 3 -52.01 -4.66 14.24
C THR A 3 -50.69 -5.42 14.32
N ALA A 4 -50.22 -5.97 13.21
CA ALA A 4 -48.88 -6.53 13.07
C ALA A 4 -47.89 -5.40 12.79
N ALA A 5 -46.92 -5.20 13.68
CA ALA A 5 -45.79 -4.31 13.45
C ALA A 5 -44.79 -4.99 12.52
N VAL A 6 -44.59 -4.43 11.33
CA VAL A 6 -43.53 -4.85 10.41
C VAL A 6 -42.24 -4.17 10.83
N LEU A 7 -41.33 -4.92 11.44
CA LEU A 7 -39.96 -4.49 11.70
C LEU A 7 -39.20 -4.50 10.37
N ALA A 8 -38.94 -3.31 9.82
CA ALA A 8 -38.01 -3.14 8.71
C ALA A 8 -36.58 -3.36 9.22
N PHE A 9 -35.99 -4.49 8.85
CA PHE A 9 -34.57 -4.77 9.09
C PHE A 9 -33.78 -3.99 8.04
N SER A 10 -33.23 -2.84 8.40
CA SER A 10 -32.23 -2.16 7.57
C SER A 10 -30.96 -2.99 7.59
N ALA A 11 -30.76 -3.78 6.54
CA ALA A 11 -29.47 -4.39 6.26
C ALA A 11 -28.51 -3.27 5.80
N SER A 12 -27.69 -2.79 6.73
CA SER A 12 -26.54 -1.95 6.40
C SER A 12 -25.58 -2.78 5.55
N LEU A 13 -25.67 -2.63 4.23
CA LEU A 13 -24.64 -3.06 3.30
C LEU A 13 -23.39 -2.25 3.62
N PHE A 14 -22.49 -2.82 4.42
CA PHE A 14 -21.12 -2.34 4.47
C PHE A 14 -20.57 -2.50 3.06
N ALA A 15 -20.44 -1.39 2.34
CA ALA A 15 -19.62 -1.35 1.15
C ALA A 15 -18.22 -1.81 1.57
N GLN A 16 -17.85 -3.02 1.19
CA GLN A 16 -16.48 -3.50 1.29
C GLN A 16 -15.70 -2.75 0.22
N GLY A 17 -15.37 -1.49 0.51
CA GLY A 17 -14.36 -0.78 -0.25
C GLY A 17 -13.09 -1.61 -0.24
N ALA A 18 -12.49 -1.80 -1.40
CA ALA A 18 -11.09 -2.15 -1.47
C ALA A 18 -10.31 -1.06 -0.75
N TYR A 19 -9.81 -1.41 0.42
CA TYR A 19 -8.70 -0.71 1.07
C TYR A 19 -7.49 -0.92 0.18
N SER A 20 -6.45 -0.09 0.28
CA SER A 20 -5.17 -0.46 -0.32
C SER A 20 -4.57 -1.66 0.42
N TRP A 21 -3.24 -1.91 0.50
CA TRP A 21 -2.76 -2.96 1.43
C TRP A 21 -3.58 -2.89 2.71
N GLY A 22 -4.19 -4.00 3.13
CA GLY A 22 -5.18 -3.94 4.22
C GLY A 22 -4.54 -3.35 5.48
N ALA A 23 -5.35 -3.00 6.48
CA ALA A 23 -4.83 -2.39 7.72
C ALA A 23 -3.62 -3.14 8.32
N MET A 24 -3.62 -4.48 8.26
CA MET A 24 -2.49 -5.32 8.67
C MET A 24 -1.25 -5.13 7.78
N GLY A 25 -1.41 -5.04 6.46
CA GLY A 25 -0.31 -4.79 5.52
C GLY A 25 0.32 -3.40 5.72
N HIS A 26 -0.50 -2.35 5.89
CA HIS A 26 -0.02 -1.00 6.22
C HIS A 26 0.72 -0.94 7.56
N ALA A 27 0.15 -1.54 8.59
CA ALA A 27 0.82 -1.65 9.89
C ALA A 27 2.16 -2.40 9.74
N THR A 28 2.20 -3.49 8.97
CA THR A 28 3.41 -4.26 8.68
C THR A 28 4.49 -3.39 8.02
N VAL A 29 4.15 -2.64 6.96
CA VAL A 29 5.05 -1.71 6.27
C VAL A 29 5.61 -0.68 7.25
N ALA A 30 4.76 -0.09 8.09
CA ALA A 30 5.16 0.91 9.08
C ALA A 30 6.05 0.33 10.20
N TYR A 31 5.81 -0.90 10.65
CA TYR A 31 6.66 -1.60 11.61
C TYR A 31 8.04 -1.93 11.03
N ILE A 32 8.10 -2.39 9.77
CA ILE A 32 9.37 -2.61 9.06
C ILE A 32 10.13 -1.28 8.97
N ALA A 33 9.49 -0.21 8.49
CA ALA A 33 10.10 1.11 8.39
C ALA A 33 10.68 1.61 9.73
N SER A 34 9.96 1.37 10.82
CA SER A 34 10.39 1.76 12.17
C SER A 34 11.70 1.10 12.64
N ASN A 35 12.03 -0.08 12.09
CA ASN A 35 13.31 -0.74 12.35
C ASN A 35 14.48 -0.08 11.60
N TYR A 36 14.20 0.59 10.48
CA TYR A 36 15.20 1.22 9.60
C TYR A 36 15.37 2.73 9.81
N MET A 37 14.48 3.37 10.58
CA MET A 37 14.65 4.76 10.99
C MET A 37 15.86 4.92 11.91
N ASN A 38 16.75 5.86 11.57
CA ASN A 38 17.83 6.30 12.45
C ASN A 38 17.30 7.23 13.57
N GLY A 39 18.17 7.64 14.49
CA GLY A 39 17.77 8.49 15.63
C GLY A 39 17.09 9.80 15.22
N ALA A 40 17.62 10.48 14.19
CA ALA A 40 17.06 11.73 13.68
C ALA A 40 15.66 11.52 13.09
N ALA A 41 15.47 10.47 12.29
CA ALA A 41 14.17 10.11 11.74
C ALA A 41 13.14 9.77 12.82
N LYS A 42 13.54 8.99 13.84
CA LYS A 42 12.66 8.66 14.98
C LYS A 42 12.20 9.92 15.73
N THR A 43 13.13 10.84 16.01
CA THR A 43 12.79 12.12 16.67
C THR A 43 11.88 12.97 15.79
N PHE A 44 12.19 13.12 14.51
CA PHE A 44 11.38 13.88 13.56
C PHE A 44 9.96 13.33 13.45
N VAL A 45 9.82 12.03 13.19
CA VAL A 45 8.52 11.36 13.05
C VAL A 45 7.71 11.44 14.34
N SER A 46 8.33 11.17 15.50
CA SER A 46 7.64 11.27 16.80
C SER A 46 7.14 12.68 17.09
N HIS A 47 7.88 13.72 16.68
CA HIS A 47 7.48 15.11 16.86
C HIS A 47 6.30 15.47 15.94
N ILE A 48 6.36 15.10 14.66
CA ILE A 48 5.31 15.41 13.67
C ILE A 48 4.01 14.63 13.96
N LEU A 49 4.11 13.42 14.50
CA LEU A 49 2.94 12.59 14.84
C LEU A 49 2.38 12.83 16.24
N ASP A 50 2.94 13.78 17.01
CA ASP A 50 2.51 14.09 18.38
C ASP A 50 2.40 12.85 19.28
N GLY A 51 3.44 12.00 19.25
CA GLY A 51 3.51 10.78 20.05
C GLY A 51 2.78 9.55 19.49
N ALA A 52 2.01 9.67 18.40
CA ALA A 52 1.49 8.50 17.69
C ALA A 52 2.62 7.73 16.98
N THR A 53 2.45 6.41 16.83
CA THR A 53 3.41 5.57 16.12
C THR A 53 3.09 5.52 14.62
N PRO A 54 4.09 5.28 13.74
CA PRO A 54 3.83 5.08 12.31
C PRO A 54 2.76 4.03 12.03
N ALA A 55 2.80 2.88 12.72
CA ALA A 55 1.81 1.81 12.56
C ALA A 55 0.39 2.28 12.95
N SER A 56 0.24 3.03 14.04
CA SER A 56 -1.07 3.52 14.49
C SER A 56 -1.76 4.48 13.53
N VAL A 57 -1.00 5.13 12.64
CA VAL A 57 -1.52 6.07 11.63
C VAL A 57 -1.46 5.51 10.21
N ALA A 58 -0.93 4.30 10.02
CA ALA A 58 -0.63 3.76 8.70
C ALA A 58 -1.88 3.57 7.84
N SER A 59 -3.07 3.37 8.43
CA SER A 59 -4.35 3.24 7.71
C SER A 59 -5.21 4.51 7.74
N TRP A 60 -4.67 5.64 8.22
CA TRP A 60 -5.43 6.89 8.33
C TRP A 60 -5.92 7.40 6.97
N ALA A 61 -5.07 7.36 5.93
CA ALA A 61 -5.41 7.91 4.60
C ALA A 61 -6.61 7.17 3.97
N ASP A 62 -6.64 5.85 4.15
CA ASP A 62 -7.75 4.98 3.75
C ASP A 62 -9.09 5.36 4.39
N THR A 63 -9.07 5.84 5.63
CA THR A 63 -10.28 6.34 6.32
C THR A 63 -10.60 7.77 5.88
N TYR A 64 -9.55 8.60 5.73
CA TYR A 64 -9.68 10.02 5.41
C TYR A 64 -10.31 10.25 4.03
N ARG A 65 -9.97 9.45 3.01
CA ARG A 65 -10.50 9.57 1.65
C ARG A 65 -12.04 9.44 1.54
N TYR A 66 -12.69 8.83 2.54
CA TYR A 66 -14.16 8.71 2.58
C TYR A 66 -14.84 9.88 3.31
N THR A 67 -14.08 10.81 3.88
CA THR A 67 -14.63 12.03 4.49
C THR A 67 -14.81 13.13 3.45
N ALA A 68 -15.71 14.08 3.71
CA ALA A 68 -15.87 15.25 2.84
C ALA A 68 -14.56 16.06 2.69
N ALA A 69 -13.77 16.14 3.76
CA ALA A 69 -12.50 16.85 3.76
C ALA A 69 -11.40 16.11 2.97
N GLY A 70 -11.40 14.78 2.99
CA GLY A 70 -10.37 13.95 2.37
C GLY A 70 -10.70 13.38 1.02
N ARG A 71 -11.93 13.56 0.48
CA ARG A 71 -12.35 12.98 -0.80
C ARG A 71 -11.39 13.29 -1.96
N PHE A 72 -10.73 14.45 -1.94
CA PHE A 72 -9.73 14.83 -2.94
C PHE A 72 -8.54 13.85 -3.00
N SER A 73 -8.25 13.12 -1.93
CA SER A 73 -7.10 12.23 -1.86
C SER A 73 -7.37 10.82 -2.38
N ALA A 74 -8.59 10.50 -2.84
CA ALA A 74 -8.95 9.14 -3.25
C ALA A 74 -8.04 8.62 -4.39
N GLY A 75 -7.74 9.45 -5.40
CA GLY A 75 -6.85 9.11 -6.51
C GLY A 75 -5.36 9.01 -6.12
N PHE A 76 -4.98 9.47 -4.92
CA PHE A 76 -3.57 9.44 -4.48
C PHE A 76 -3.11 8.06 -4.01
N HIS A 77 -4.01 7.09 -3.91
CA HIS A 77 -3.68 5.75 -3.46
C HIS A 77 -3.10 4.87 -4.58
N TYR A 78 -3.28 5.23 -5.85
CA TYR A 78 -2.89 4.39 -6.98
C TYR A 78 -2.35 5.20 -8.14
N ILE A 79 -1.83 4.51 -9.14
CA ILE A 79 -1.55 5.02 -10.49
C ILE A 79 -2.12 4.01 -11.49
N ASP A 80 -3.03 4.47 -12.35
CA ASP A 80 -3.74 3.61 -13.28
C ASP A 80 -2.90 3.41 -14.55
N ALA A 81 -2.06 2.37 -14.55
CA ALA A 81 -1.23 2.05 -15.71
C ALA A 81 -2.11 1.62 -16.91
N HIS A 82 -2.10 2.42 -17.97
CA HIS A 82 -2.78 2.09 -19.23
C HIS A 82 -1.86 1.30 -20.16
N ASP A 83 -1.39 0.15 -19.68
CA ASP A 83 -0.50 -0.75 -20.40
C ASP A 83 -1.25 -1.92 -21.08
N THR A 84 -0.63 -3.08 -21.29
CA THR A 84 -1.26 -4.22 -21.98
C THR A 84 -0.95 -5.52 -21.27
N VAL A 85 -1.63 -5.79 -20.15
CA VAL A 85 -1.53 -7.04 -19.40
C VAL A 85 -2.02 -8.24 -20.23
N PRO A 86 -1.30 -9.39 -20.25
CA PRO A 86 -0.01 -9.67 -19.61
C PRO A 86 1.23 -9.42 -20.50
N HIS A 87 1.06 -8.82 -21.67
CA HIS A 87 2.11 -8.70 -22.68
C HIS A 87 3.15 -7.61 -22.40
N SER A 88 2.72 -6.49 -21.80
CA SER A 88 3.60 -5.37 -21.47
C SER A 88 3.06 -4.64 -20.24
N CYS A 89 3.84 -4.64 -19.17
CA CYS A 89 3.56 -3.88 -17.96
C CYS A 89 4.56 -2.74 -17.83
N ASN A 90 4.08 -1.50 -17.77
CA ASN A 90 4.94 -0.31 -17.65
C ASN A 90 4.20 0.91 -17.08
N ILE A 91 4.97 1.79 -16.43
CA ILE A 91 4.49 3.08 -15.91
C ILE A 91 4.97 4.25 -16.78
N ASP A 92 4.02 5.04 -17.28
CA ASP A 92 4.24 6.32 -17.92
C ASP A 92 3.41 7.41 -17.22
N LEU A 93 4.07 8.41 -16.62
CA LEU A 93 3.36 9.38 -15.78
C LEU A 93 2.45 10.33 -16.58
N GLU A 94 2.78 10.62 -17.83
CA GLU A 94 1.95 11.50 -18.66
C GLU A 94 0.66 10.77 -19.10
N ARG A 95 0.79 9.47 -19.38
CA ARG A 95 -0.33 8.59 -19.73
C ARG A 95 -1.19 8.24 -18.50
N ASP A 96 -0.57 7.90 -17.38
CA ASP A 96 -1.21 7.17 -16.27
C ASP A 96 -1.60 8.07 -15.09
N CYS A 97 -0.88 9.16 -14.87
CA CYS A 97 -1.12 10.06 -13.74
C CYS A 97 -2.00 11.22 -14.22
N GLY A 98 -3.31 10.96 -14.31
CA GLY A 98 -4.30 11.94 -14.78
C GLY A 98 -4.30 13.26 -13.99
N ALA A 99 -5.08 14.24 -14.45
CA ALA A 99 -5.07 15.60 -13.89
C ALA A 99 -5.42 15.70 -12.41
N GLU A 100 -6.12 14.72 -11.85
CA GLU A 100 -6.48 14.66 -10.43
C GLU A 100 -5.30 14.23 -9.53
N GLY A 101 -4.20 13.75 -10.11
CA GLY A 101 -3.02 13.24 -9.41
C GLY A 101 -3.08 11.73 -9.15
N CYS A 102 -1.93 11.16 -8.81
CA CYS A 102 -1.75 9.74 -8.52
C CYS A 102 -0.72 9.56 -7.39
N VAL A 103 -0.55 8.32 -6.91
CA VAL A 103 0.36 7.97 -5.80
C VAL A 103 1.80 8.47 -6.00
N VAL A 104 2.30 8.46 -7.24
CA VAL A 104 3.66 8.93 -7.57
C VAL A 104 3.82 10.42 -7.27
N TYR A 105 2.91 11.27 -7.77
CA TYR A 105 2.97 12.70 -7.50
C TYR A 105 2.55 13.04 -6.08
N ALA A 106 1.65 12.26 -5.46
CA ALA A 106 1.29 12.43 -4.07
C ALA A 106 2.50 12.24 -3.14
N ILE A 107 3.29 11.18 -3.33
CA ILE A 107 4.53 10.96 -2.57
C ILE A 107 5.47 12.15 -2.74
N ALA A 108 5.68 12.64 -3.97
CA ALA A 108 6.54 13.80 -4.22
C ALA A 108 6.05 15.07 -3.48
N ASN A 109 4.76 15.39 -3.64
CA ASN A 109 4.13 16.56 -3.03
C ASN A 109 4.20 16.51 -1.49
N TYR A 110 3.75 15.41 -0.88
CA TYR A 110 3.73 15.31 0.58
C TYR A 110 5.14 15.21 1.17
N THR A 111 6.11 14.65 0.45
CA THR A 111 7.53 14.70 0.81
C THR A 111 8.02 16.15 0.87
N GLU A 112 7.59 17.03 -0.03
CA GLU A 112 7.92 18.45 0.06
C GLU A 112 7.20 19.12 1.24
N ARG A 113 5.88 18.92 1.35
CA ARG A 113 5.03 19.56 2.38
C ARG A 113 5.46 19.23 3.81
N VAL A 114 5.86 17.99 4.11
CA VAL A 114 6.28 17.62 5.48
C VAL A 114 7.53 18.39 5.94
N GLN A 115 8.33 18.90 5.00
CA GLN A 115 9.54 19.69 5.25
C GLN A 115 9.29 21.21 5.32
N MET A 116 8.08 21.67 4.97
CA MET A 116 7.74 23.10 4.90
C MET A 116 7.37 23.65 6.29
N THR A 117 8.24 24.49 6.87
CA THR A 117 8.03 25.07 8.22
C THR A 117 6.98 26.18 8.26
N ASN A 118 6.55 26.69 7.11
CA ASN A 118 5.45 27.65 6.99
C ASN A 118 4.05 27.00 6.95
N LEU A 119 3.97 25.68 6.81
CA LEU A 119 2.72 24.94 6.94
C LEU A 119 2.35 24.74 8.41
N THR A 120 1.05 24.58 8.67
CA THR A 120 0.56 24.28 10.01
C THR A 120 1.02 22.91 10.50
N ALA A 121 1.02 22.70 11.81
CA ALA A 121 1.36 21.38 12.39
C ALA A 121 0.47 20.27 11.79
N ILE A 122 -0.84 20.53 11.67
CA ILE A 122 -1.82 19.58 11.11
C ILE A 122 -1.46 19.21 9.66
N GLU A 123 -1.16 20.20 8.82
CA GLU A 123 -0.79 19.92 7.41
C GLU A 123 0.48 19.08 7.28
N ARG A 124 1.46 19.30 8.16
CA ARG A 124 2.70 18.50 8.18
C ARG A 124 2.44 17.10 8.73
N THR A 125 1.60 16.97 9.76
CA THR A 125 1.14 15.68 10.28
C THR A 125 0.43 14.88 9.20
N ASP A 126 -0.52 15.48 8.48
CA ASP A 126 -1.25 14.81 7.41
C ASP A 126 -0.32 14.44 6.24
N ALA A 127 0.62 15.31 5.89
CA ALA A 127 1.66 14.99 4.89
C ALA A 127 2.47 13.75 5.30
N LEU A 128 2.89 13.65 6.57
CA LEU A 128 3.62 12.47 7.05
C LEU A 128 2.76 11.20 7.03
N LYS A 129 1.48 11.28 7.43
CA LYS A 129 0.56 10.14 7.39
C LYS A 129 0.33 9.66 5.95
N PHE A 130 0.20 10.58 5.00
CA PHE A 130 0.12 10.25 3.58
C PHE A 130 1.38 9.54 3.08
N ILE A 131 2.58 10.03 3.40
CA ILE A 131 3.84 9.36 3.02
C ILE A 131 3.90 7.93 3.60
N ILE A 132 3.55 7.74 4.87
CA ILE A 132 3.56 6.42 5.53
C ILE A 132 2.65 5.44 4.79
N HIS A 133 1.45 5.89 4.39
CA HIS A 133 0.48 5.08 3.68
C HIS A 133 0.89 4.81 2.23
N PHE A 134 1.21 5.84 1.46
CA PHE A 134 1.47 5.74 0.02
C PHE A 134 2.73 4.94 -0.33
N LEU A 135 3.72 4.90 0.56
CA LEU A 135 4.89 4.02 0.40
C LEU A 135 4.54 2.53 0.58
N GLY A 136 3.44 2.22 1.26
CA GLY A 136 2.81 0.91 1.23
C GLY A 136 2.10 0.71 -0.11
N ASP A 137 1.14 1.58 -0.43
CA ASP A 137 0.28 1.44 -1.62
C ASP A 137 1.07 1.23 -2.92
N ILE A 138 2.13 2.03 -3.12
CA ILE A 138 2.92 1.98 -4.35
C ILE A 138 3.63 0.64 -4.59
N THR A 139 3.71 -0.24 -3.57
CA THR A 139 4.26 -1.58 -3.73
C THR A 139 3.20 -2.66 -3.95
N GLN A 140 1.91 -2.37 -3.79
CA GLN A 140 0.84 -3.30 -4.15
C GLN A 140 0.69 -3.30 -5.68
N PRO A 141 0.94 -4.42 -6.39
CA PRO A 141 0.93 -4.43 -7.85
C PRO A 141 -0.37 -3.88 -8.48
N LEU A 142 -1.53 -4.18 -7.91
CA LEU A 142 -2.83 -3.72 -8.40
C LEU A 142 -3.16 -2.25 -8.05
N HIS A 143 -2.34 -1.59 -7.23
CA HIS A 143 -2.35 -0.13 -7.08
C HIS A 143 -1.60 0.59 -8.21
N THR A 144 -1.00 -0.17 -9.12
CA THR A 144 -0.20 0.34 -10.22
C THR A 144 -0.73 -0.15 -11.56
N GLU A 145 -2.04 -0.41 -11.64
CA GLU A 145 -2.72 -1.02 -12.79
C GLU A 145 -4.13 -0.46 -12.95
N ASN A 146 -4.53 -0.15 -14.19
CA ASN A 146 -5.86 0.35 -14.53
C ASN A 146 -6.89 -0.78 -14.76
N LEU A 147 -6.46 -1.90 -15.34
CA LEU A 147 -7.32 -3.01 -15.79
C LEU A 147 -8.37 -3.39 -14.74
N ASP A 148 -9.65 -3.35 -15.12
CA ASP A 148 -10.79 -3.68 -14.25
C ASP A 148 -10.77 -2.93 -12.90
N VAL A 149 -10.40 -1.65 -12.94
CA VAL A 149 -10.27 -0.75 -11.78
C VAL A 149 -9.25 -1.31 -10.79
N GLY A 150 -8.05 -1.63 -11.30
CA GLY A 150 -7.01 -2.32 -10.54
C GLY A 150 -7.44 -3.72 -10.08
N GLY A 151 -8.25 -4.44 -10.87
CA GLY A 151 -8.76 -5.76 -10.53
C GLY A 151 -9.89 -5.77 -9.49
N ASN A 152 -10.50 -4.63 -9.19
CA ASN A 152 -11.69 -4.56 -8.34
C ASN A 152 -12.93 -5.21 -8.99
N ASP A 153 -13.01 -5.15 -10.32
CA ASP A 153 -14.11 -5.75 -11.08
C ASP A 153 -13.86 -7.22 -11.46
N ILE A 154 -12.65 -7.75 -11.18
CA ILE A 154 -12.31 -9.17 -11.37
C ILE A 154 -12.80 -9.95 -10.16
N THR A 155 -13.96 -10.59 -10.28
CA THR A 155 -14.54 -11.40 -9.20
C THR A 155 -13.78 -12.71 -9.07
N VAL A 156 -13.36 -13.06 -7.86
CA VAL A 156 -12.66 -14.32 -7.54
C VAL A 156 -13.28 -14.98 -6.31
N GLN A 157 -12.84 -16.20 -5.98
CA GLN A 157 -13.20 -16.91 -4.76
C GLN A 157 -11.97 -17.06 -3.87
N TRP A 158 -12.18 -17.06 -2.55
CA TRP A 158 -11.11 -17.27 -1.58
C TRP A 158 -11.55 -18.21 -0.45
N GLY A 159 -10.72 -19.21 -0.20
CA GLY A 159 -10.89 -20.22 0.83
C GLY A 159 -11.26 -21.55 0.19
N GLU A 160 -10.42 -22.56 0.40
CA GLU A 160 -10.51 -23.88 -0.25
C GLU A 160 -11.93 -24.46 -0.20
N GLY A 161 -12.59 -24.56 -1.35
CA GLY A 161 -13.94 -25.10 -1.48
C GLY A 161 -15.07 -24.18 -0.96
N SER A 162 -14.75 -22.96 -0.55
CA SER A 162 -15.68 -21.90 -0.21
C SER A 162 -16.21 -21.22 -1.47
N LYS A 163 -17.52 -20.94 -1.51
CA LYS A 163 -18.13 -20.07 -2.54
C LYS A 163 -18.09 -18.59 -2.17
N SER A 164 -17.29 -18.21 -1.16
CA SER A 164 -17.14 -16.81 -0.75
C SER A 164 -16.52 -16.01 -1.87
N LYS A 165 -17.33 -15.17 -2.50
CA LYS A 165 -16.89 -14.25 -3.55
C LYS A 165 -16.19 -13.05 -2.93
N THR A 166 -15.13 -12.61 -3.60
CA THR A 166 -14.42 -11.36 -3.36
C THR A 166 -13.90 -10.86 -4.72
N ASN A 167 -12.95 -9.94 -4.75
CA ASN A 167 -12.30 -9.52 -5.99
C ASN A 167 -10.78 -9.66 -5.91
N LEU A 168 -10.13 -9.62 -7.08
CA LEU A 168 -8.69 -9.83 -7.20
C LEU A 168 -7.90 -8.80 -6.39
N HIS A 169 -8.31 -7.54 -6.44
CA HIS A 169 -7.68 -6.46 -5.67
C HIS A 169 -7.68 -6.74 -4.16
N ALA A 170 -8.86 -7.06 -3.62
CA ALA A 170 -9.06 -7.33 -2.20
C ALA A 170 -8.20 -8.50 -1.70
N ILE A 171 -8.04 -9.58 -2.47
CA ILE A 171 -7.19 -10.70 -2.05
C ILE A 171 -5.72 -10.32 -1.97
N TRP A 172 -5.25 -9.44 -2.85
CA TRP A 172 -3.89 -8.92 -2.78
C TRP A 172 -3.71 -8.02 -1.56
N ASP A 173 -4.69 -7.16 -1.26
CA ASP A 173 -4.60 -6.27 -0.10
C ASP A 173 -4.68 -7.00 1.23
N ARG A 174 -5.55 -8.01 1.33
CA ARG A 174 -5.93 -8.60 2.63
C ARG A 174 -5.67 -10.09 2.67
N GLN A 175 -6.36 -10.89 1.87
CA GLN A 175 -6.38 -12.32 2.10
C GLN A 175 -5.01 -13.00 1.95
N ILE A 176 -4.23 -12.66 0.92
CA ILE A 176 -2.86 -13.16 0.73
C ILE A 176 -1.96 -12.74 1.91
N PRO A 177 -1.79 -11.45 2.24
CA PRO A 177 -0.91 -11.04 3.33
C PRO A 177 -1.38 -11.50 4.71
N GLU A 178 -2.69 -11.54 4.99
CA GLU A 178 -3.23 -12.05 6.25
C GLU A 178 -3.02 -13.56 6.41
N THR A 179 -3.13 -14.32 5.32
CA THR A 179 -2.82 -15.76 5.34
C THR A 179 -1.33 -16.00 5.58
N LEU A 180 -0.45 -15.22 4.94
CA LEU A 180 1.00 -15.24 5.20
C LEU A 180 1.36 -14.90 6.65
N ALA A 181 0.68 -13.91 7.23
CA ALA A 181 0.95 -13.45 8.58
C ALA A 181 0.30 -14.33 9.66
N GLY A 182 -0.70 -15.13 9.29
CA GLY A 182 -1.49 -15.95 10.20
C GLY A 182 -2.55 -15.15 10.98
N GLY A 183 -3.07 -14.07 10.39
CA GLY A 183 -4.10 -13.21 10.98
C GLY A 183 -4.03 -11.75 10.50
N SER A 184 -4.94 -10.93 11.03
CA SER A 184 -5.15 -9.54 10.59
C SER A 184 -4.98 -8.48 11.70
N THR A 185 -4.59 -8.88 12.91
CA THR A 185 -4.45 -7.95 14.04
C THR A 185 -3.15 -7.16 13.97
N ASP A 186 -3.09 -6.01 14.65
CA ASP A 186 -1.88 -5.20 14.77
C ASP A 186 -0.70 -5.98 15.41
N ALA A 187 -0.98 -6.79 16.43
CA ALA A 187 0.03 -7.68 17.04
C ALA A 187 0.57 -8.73 16.05
N VAL A 188 -0.28 -9.21 15.11
CA VAL A 188 0.15 -10.09 14.02
C VAL A 188 1.01 -9.31 13.03
N ALA A 189 0.63 -8.09 12.66
CA ALA A 189 1.43 -7.21 11.80
C ALA A 189 2.83 -6.96 12.38
N GLU A 190 2.93 -6.63 13.67
CA GLU A 190 4.22 -6.40 14.34
C GLU A 190 5.10 -7.67 14.32
N LYS A 191 4.51 -8.83 14.64
CA LYS A 191 5.23 -10.11 14.59
C LYS A 191 5.68 -10.46 13.17
N PHE A 192 4.84 -10.23 12.18
CA PHE A 192 5.12 -10.50 10.78
C PHE A 192 6.22 -9.58 10.24
N ALA A 193 6.16 -8.28 10.58
CA ALA A 193 7.20 -7.30 10.30
C ALA A 193 8.56 -7.73 10.87
N LYS A 194 8.62 -8.22 12.12
CA LYS A 194 9.86 -8.74 12.71
C LYS A 194 10.45 -9.91 11.91
N ALA A 195 9.60 -10.80 11.40
CA ALA A 195 10.04 -11.90 10.54
C ALA A 195 10.58 -11.38 9.18
N ILE A 196 9.91 -10.39 8.58
CA ILE A 196 10.37 -9.78 7.32
C ILE A 196 11.70 -9.03 7.53
N VAL A 197 11.85 -8.28 8.62
CA VAL A 197 13.12 -7.62 8.97
C VAL A 197 14.26 -8.63 9.09
N LYS A 198 14.01 -9.79 9.69
CA LYS A 198 15.01 -10.88 9.73
C LYS A 198 15.41 -11.33 8.32
N ASP A 199 14.44 -11.46 7.41
CA ASP A 199 14.70 -11.84 6.02
C ASP A 199 15.49 -10.76 5.26
N ILE A 200 15.24 -9.47 5.55
CA ILE A 200 16.00 -8.34 5.00
C ILE A 200 17.44 -8.33 5.56
N GLU A 201 17.64 -8.57 6.86
CA GLU A 201 18.99 -8.46 7.44
C GLU A 201 19.87 -9.68 7.20
N SER A 202 19.28 -10.87 7.17
CA SER A 202 20.04 -12.12 7.22
C SER A 202 19.45 -13.27 6.42
N GLY A 203 18.28 -13.10 5.82
CA GLY A 203 17.58 -14.14 5.07
C GLY A 203 17.54 -13.85 3.57
N ILE A 204 16.41 -14.23 2.96
CA ILE A 204 16.23 -14.30 1.51
C ILE A 204 16.31 -12.95 0.78
N TYR A 205 16.23 -11.83 1.51
CA TYR A 205 16.28 -10.48 0.95
C TYR A 205 17.59 -9.74 1.22
N LYS A 206 18.51 -10.34 1.98
CA LYS A 206 19.79 -9.72 2.37
C LYS A 206 20.57 -9.15 1.19
N ASP A 207 20.72 -9.94 0.14
CA ASP A 207 21.53 -9.56 -1.03
C ASP A 207 20.74 -8.68 -2.02
N GLN A 208 19.44 -8.45 -1.76
CA GLN A 208 18.56 -7.65 -2.62
C GLN A 208 18.32 -6.24 -2.07
N LYS A 209 18.34 -6.04 -0.75
CA LYS A 209 17.85 -4.81 -0.10
C LYS A 209 18.50 -3.53 -0.61
N ASP A 210 19.80 -3.56 -0.89
CA ASP A 210 20.54 -2.38 -1.37
C ASP A 210 20.04 -1.92 -2.75
N SER A 211 19.61 -2.87 -3.60
CA SER A 211 19.02 -2.55 -4.91
C SER A 211 17.64 -1.89 -4.80
N TRP A 212 16.89 -2.17 -3.73
CA TRP A 212 15.53 -1.67 -3.54
C TRP A 212 15.47 -0.15 -3.32
N VAL A 213 16.60 0.44 -2.90
CA VAL A 213 16.79 1.87 -2.63
C VAL A 213 17.80 2.51 -3.58
N SER A 214 18.08 1.87 -4.73
CA SER A 214 18.91 2.46 -5.79
C SER A 214 18.40 3.80 -6.31
N CYS A 215 17.10 4.09 -6.11
CA CYS A 215 16.53 5.43 -6.21
C CYS A 215 15.79 5.76 -4.91
N ASP A 216 16.39 6.61 -4.07
CA ASP A 216 15.88 7.03 -2.76
C ASP A 216 16.05 8.55 -2.49
N SER A 217 16.33 9.31 -3.54
CA SER A 217 16.59 10.75 -3.43
C SER A 217 15.29 11.56 -3.38
N ILE A 218 15.02 12.15 -2.21
CA ILE A 218 13.85 13.00 -1.95
C ILE A 218 13.84 14.31 -2.76
N THR A 219 14.97 14.71 -3.35
CA THR A 219 15.09 15.93 -4.15
C THR A 219 14.78 15.72 -5.63
N LYS A 220 14.58 14.46 -6.07
CA LYS A 220 14.23 14.13 -7.45
C LYS A 220 12.71 14.08 -7.71
N GLY A 221 11.91 14.62 -6.79
CA GLY A 221 10.45 14.65 -6.90
C GLY A 221 9.86 13.27 -7.19
N ALA A 222 9.12 13.16 -8.30
CA ALA A 222 8.43 11.95 -8.72
C ALA A 222 9.34 10.83 -9.30
N ALA A 223 10.63 11.09 -9.53
CA ALA A 223 11.48 10.14 -10.25
C ALA A 223 11.65 8.79 -9.52
N CYS A 224 11.91 8.81 -8.21
CA CYS A 224 12.08 7.58 -7.43
C CYS A 224 10.74 6.87 -7.15
N PRO A 225 9.65 7.58 -6.77
CA PRO A 225 8.34 6.96 -6.71
C PRO A 225 7.93 6.28 -8.03
N LYS A 226 8.24 6.87 -9.21
CA LYS A 226 7.99 6.23 -10.51
C LYS A 226 8.72 4.88 -10.65
N VAL A 227 9.98 4.81 -10.22
CA VAL A 227 10.75 3.55 -10.25
C VAL A 227 10.10 2.49 -9.38
N TRP A 228 9.58 2.87 -8.21
CA TRP A 228 8.91 1.93 -7.30
C TRP A 228 7.56 1.45 -7.84
N ALA A 229 6.79 2.35 -8.48
CA ALA A 229 5.56 1.98 -9.16
C ALA A 229 5.83 0.99 -10.31
N ALA A 230 6.86 1.25 -11.13
CA ALA A 230 7.24 0.35 -12.22
C ALA A 230 7.71 -1.03 -11.72
N ASP A 231 8.45 -1.06 -10.60
CA ASP A 231 8.86 -2.30 -9.93
C ASP A 231 7.64 -3.12 -9.48
N ALA A 232 6.61 -2.49 -8.88
CA ALA A 232 5.38 -3.17 -8.50
C ALA A 232 4.54 -3.62 -9.70
N ASN A 233 4.33 -2.74 -10.68
CA ASN A 233 3.57 -3.00 -11.89
C ASN A 233 4.15 -4.18 -12.70
N SER A 234 5.48 -4.39 -12.68
CA SER A 234 6.09 -5.54 -13.34
C SER A 234 5.57 -6.91 -12.85
N PHE A 235 5.09 -6.98 -11.60
CA PHE A 235 4.48 -8.19 -11.05
C PHE A 235 3.06 -8.43 -11.55
N VAL A 236 2.39 -7.42 -12.12
CA VAL A 236 1.06 -7.58 -12.73
C VAL A 236 1.13 -8.61 -13.86
N CYS A 237 2.06 -8.42 -14.80
CA CYS A 237 2.23 -9.32 -15.95
C CYS A 237 2.88 -10.66 -15.59
N THR A 238 3.70 -10.71 -14.54
CA THR A 238 4.49 -11.93 -14.25
C THR A 238 3.87 -12.83 -13.18
N VAL A 239 3.00 -12.28 -12.31
CA VAL A 239 2.50 -12.98 -11.13
C VAL A 239 1.00 -12.77 -10.94
N VAL A 240 0.50 -11.53 -11.03
CA VAL A 240 -0.91 -11.24 -10.74
C VAL A 240 -1.83 -11.83 -11.81
N LEU A 241 -1.52 -11.57 -13.09
CA LEU A 241 -2.34 -11.96 -14.25
C LEU A 241 -1.50 -12.55 -15.40
N PRO A 242 -0.53 -13.45 -15.18
CA PRO A 242 0.37 -13.93 -16.25
C PRO A 242 -0.33 -14.62 -17.42
N ASN A 243 -1.55 -15.12 -17.18
CA ASN A 243 -2.39 -15.78 -18.19
C ASN A 243 -3.69 -15.00 -18.48
N GLY A 244 -3.75 -13.70 -18.12
CA GLY A 244 -4.91 -12.83 -18.30
C GLY A 244 -6.04 -13.06 -17.30
N VAL A 245 -7.09 -12.23 -17.41
CA VAL A 245 -8.25 -12.19 -16.49
C VAL A 245 -9.04 -13.50 -16.48
N ASP A 246 -9.23 -14.12 -17.66
CA ASP A 246 -9.99 -15.37 -17.80
C ASP A 246 -9.41 -16.52 -16.97
N ALA A 247 -8.12 -16.49 -16.65
CA ALA A 247 -7.47 -17.52 -15.83
C ALA A 247 -7.84 -17.43 -14.34
N VAL A 248 -8.29 -16.27 -13.87
CA VAL A 248 -8.58 -16.02 -12.45
C VAL A 248 -10.06 -15.72 -12.19
N GLN A 249 -10.80 -15.26 -13.20
CA GLN A 249 -12.18 -14.84 -13.06
C GLN A 249 -13.07 -16.00 -12.58
N GLY A 250 -13.70 -15.81 -11.42
CA GLY A 250 -14.63 -16.75 -10.81
C GLY A 250 -13.98 -18.01 -10.22
N THR A 251 -12.66 -18.12 -10.20
CA THR A 251 -11.94 -19.29 -9.67
C THR A 251 -11.50 -19.09 -8.22
N ASP A 252 -11.16 -20.17 -7.52
CA ASP A 252 -10.61 -20.13 -6.17
C ASP A 252 -9.09 -19.93 -6.23
N LEU A 253 -8.61 -18.83 -5.65
CA LEU A 253 -7.20 -18.42 -5.69
C LEU A 253 -6.43 -18.74 -4.39
N SER A 254 -7.03 -19.49 -3.47
CA SER A 254 -6.43 -19.78 -2.16
C SER A 254 -5.39 -20.91 -2.13
N THR A 255 -5.13 -21.56 -3.28
CA THR A 255 -4.17 -22.67 -3.42
C THR A 255 -3.00 -22.33 -4.36
N GLU A 256 -2.99 -22.83 -5.60
CA GLU A 256 -1.85 -22.68 -6.53
C GLU A 256 -1.53 -21.21 -6.82
N TYR A 257 -2.55 -20.37 -6.97
CA TYR A 257 -2.37 -18.93 -7.13
C TYR A 257 -1.68 -18.31 -5.92
N TYR A 258 -2.18 -18.62 -4.71
CA TYR A 258 -1.59 -18.16 -3.46
C TYR A 258 -0.12 -18.57 -3.32
N GLU A 259 0.25 -19.80 -3.65
CA GLU A 259 1.65 -20.28 -3.58
C GLU A 259 2.61 -19.42 -4.42
N LYS A 260 2.13 -18.88 -5.56
CA LYS A 260 2.90 -18.00 -6.45
C LYS A 260 2.86 -16.53 -6.00
N ALA A 261 1.69 -16.06 -5.56
CA ALA A 261 1.50 -14.66 -5.17
C ALA A 261 2.12 -14.32 -3.80
N ALA A 262 2.08 -15.25 -2.85
CA ALA A 262 2.46 -15.00 -1.47
C ALA A 262 3.94 -14.58 -1.29
N PRO A 263 4.94 -15.21 -1.94
CA PRO A 263 6.33 -14.75 -1.86
C PRO A 263 6.51 -13.31 -2.36
N ILE A 264 5.72 -12.90 -3.36
CA ILE A 264 5.77 -11.56 -3.97
C ILE A 264 5.08 -10.54 -3.06
N ALA A 265 3.91 -10.86 -2.50
CA ALA A 265 3.28 -10.00 -1.50
C ALA A 265 4.21 -9.74 -0.30
N ARG A 266 4.88 -10.78 0.21
CA ARG A 266 5.89 -10.62 1.28
C ARG A 266 7.04 -9.70 0.85
N GLN A 267 7.57 -9.86 -0.36
CA GLN A 267 8.66 -9.03 -0.88
C GLN A 267 8.24 -7.57 -1.07
N GLN A 268 7.01 -7.33 -1.54
CA GLN A 268 6.49 -5.98 -1.75
C GLN A 268 6.21 -5.25 -0.43
N LEU A 269 5.74 -5.96 0.61
CA LEU A 269 5.67 -5.42 1.99
C LEU A 269 7.08 -5.10 2.53
N ALA A 270 8.06 -5.97 2.29
CA ALA A 270 9.46 -5.76 2.67
C ALA A 270 10.06 -4.50 2.00
N LYS A 271 9.88 -4.38 0.68
CA LYS A 271 10.31 -3.21 -0.10
C LYS A 271 9.62 -1.94 0.38
N GLY A 272 8.30 -1.96 0.60
CA GLY A 272 7.54 -0.80 1.07
C GLY A 272 8.07 -0.28 2.40
N GLY A 273 8.26 -1.18 3.37
CA GLY A 273 8.80 -0.83 4.68
C GLY A 273 10.26 -0.35 4.64
N TYR A 274 11.11 -1.03 3.87
CA TYR A 274 12.52 -0.64 3.74
C TYR A 274 12.68 0.72 3.05
N ARG A 275 11.98 0.93 1.93
CA ARG A 275 11.94 2.22 1.21
C ARG A 275 11.41 3.34 2.10
N LEU A 276 10.31 3.12 2.82
CA LEU A 276 9.75 4.11 3.76
C LEU A 276 10.75 4.49 4.85
N GLY A 277 11.42 3.51 5.48
CA GLY A 277 12.42 3.78 6.52
C GLY A 277 13.57 4.65 5.99
N MET A 278 14.09 4.31 4.81
CA MET A 278 15.16 5.09 4.17
C MET A 278 14.70 6.48 3.71
N TRP A 279 13.47 6.59 3.20
CA TRP A 279 12.89 7.86 2.79
C TRP A 279 12.71 8.81 3.99
N LEU A 280 12.25 8.29 5.13
CA LEU A 280 12.13 9.05 6.38
C LEU A 280 13.49 9.50 6.93
N ASN A 281 14.54 8.69 6.77
CA ASN A 281 15.92 9.09 7.08
C ASN A 281 16.37 10.29 6.24
N SER A 282 16.10 10.26 4.94
CA SER A 282 16.42 11.37 4.02
C SER A 282 15.63 12.64 4.35
N ILE A 283 14.33 12.52 4.66
CA ILE A 283 13.48 13.67 5.06
C ILE A 283 14.03 14.31 6.33
N ALA A 284 14.33 13.51 7.36
CA ALA A 284 14.85 14.04 8.62
C ALA A 284 16.22 14.72 8.46
N ALA A 285 17.10 14.17 7.60
CA ALA A 285 18.37 14.81 7.28
C ALA A 285 18.19 16.17 6.58
N ALA A 286 17.24 16.28 5.65
CA ALA A 286 16.94 17.52 4.95
C ALA A 286 16.32 18.60 5.86
N VAL A 287 15.52 18.21 6.85
CA VAL A 287 14.97 19.15 7.84
C VAL A 287 16.05 19.64 8.80
N ASN A 288 16.97 18.78 9.24
CA ASN A 288 18.03 19.13 10.18
C ASN A 288 19.18 19.96 9.55
N SER A 289 19.24 20.08 8.23
CA SER A 289 20.26 20.85 7.51
C SER A 289 19.82 22.27 7.14
N ARG A 290 18.59 22.66 7.48
CA ARG A 290 18.03 24.01 7.31
C ARG A 290 18.10 24.77 8.63
#